data_AF-A0A450Y341-F1
#
_entry.id   AF-A0A450Y341-F1
#
_cell.length_a   1.000
_cell.length_b   1.000
_cell.length_c   1.000
_cell.angle_alpha   90.00
_cell.angle_beta   90.00
_cell.angle_gamma   90.00
#
_symmetry.space_group_name_H-M   'P 1'
#
loop_
_entity.id
_entity.type
_entity.pdbx_description
1 polymer ?
#
loop_
_entity_poly.entity_id
_entity_poly.type
_entity_poly.pdbx_seq_one_letter_code
_entity_poly.pdbx_strand_id
1 'polypeptide(L)'
;MSFPTKESDILALGEKIVAGLQGNTEVYPASPLPVADLTEKLDAYLAAKNAETAAQSAWEEAVTAKRTVLRAFSDGMRTELRYAENTVHFDDAKLKLLGWGRATLEGAGAGAEPCDCAPGRGIHHPALEGSNGWRRVGL
;
A
#
# COMPACT_ATOMS: atom_id res chain seq x y z
N MET A 1 16.16 -6.85 -33.50
CA MET A 1 15.06 -6.17 -32.76
C MET A 1 14.74 -6.96 -31.50
N SER A 2 14.38 -6.30 -30.40
CA SER A 2 13.94 -6.96 -29.15
C SER A 2 12.44 -6.80 -28.97
N PHE A 3 11.79 -7.79 -28.36
CA PHE A 3 10.41 -7.67 -27.91
C PHE A 3 10.30 -6.66 -26.76
N PRO A 4 9.23 -5.85 -26.67
CA PRO A 4 9.04 -4.91 -25.57
C PRO A 4 8.90 -5.62 -24.23
N THR A 5 9.41 -5.01 -23.16
CA THR A 5 9.29 -5.54 -21.78
C THR A 5 8.37 -4.70 -20.91
N LYS A 6 8.08 -3.45 -21.31
CA LYS A 6 7.15 -2.59 -20.59
C LYS A 6 5.71 -2.99 -20.92
N GLU A 7 4.91 -3.11 -19.88
CA GLU A 7 3.49 -3.50 -19.96
C GLU A 7 2.71 -2.66 -20.99
N SER A 8 2.83 -1.33 -20.91
CA SER A 8 2.17 -0.40 -21.84
C SER A 8 2.59 -0.62 -23.29
N ASP A 9 3.86 -0.93 -23.52
CA ASP A 9 4.42 -1.11 -24.86
C ASP A 9 3.98 -2.47 -25.44
N ILE A 10 3.83 -3.49 -24.60
CA ILE A 10 3.30 -4.81 -24.98
C ILE A 10 1.82 -4.68 -25.38
N LEU A 11 1.02 -3.95 -24.61
CA LEU A 11 -0.40 -3.71 -24.93
C LEU A 11 -0.57 -2.96 -26.25
N ALA A 12 0.15 -1.84 -26.40
CA ALA A 12 0.11 -1.06 -27.62
C ALA A 12 0.59 -1.85 -28.84
N LEU A 13 1.55 -2.78 -28.65
CA LEU A 13 1.96 -3.70 -29.71
C LEU A 13 0.87 -4.73 -30.00
N GLY A 14 0.23 -5.31 -28.99
CA GLY A 14 -0.87 -6.27 -29.14
C GLY A 14 -2.04 -5.71 -29.96
N GLU A 15 -2.49 -4.50 -29.64
CA GLU A 15 -3.54 -3.78 -30.39
C GLU A 15 -3.15 -3.57 -31.86
N LYS A 16 -1.91 -3.13 -32.11
CA LYS A 16 -1.38 -2.94 -33.47
C LYS A 16 -1.33 -4.25 -34.25
N ILE A 17 -0.94 -5.35 -33.60
CA ILE A 17 -0.90 -6.67 -34.23
C ILE A 17 -2.32 -7.11 -34.59
N VAL A 18 -3.29 -7.00 -33.68
CA VAL A 18 -4.69 -7.36 -33.95
C VAL A 18 -5.23 -6.54 -35.14
N ALA A 19 -5.10 -5.21 -35.10
CA ALA A 19 -5.56 -4.35 -36.18
C ALA A 19 -4.84 -4.64 -37.51
N GLY A 20 -3.53 -4.88 -37.46
CA GLY A 20 -2.73 -5.20 -38.63
C GLY A 20 -3.14 -6.52 -39.28
N LEU A 21 -3.36 -7.58 -38.49
CA LEU A 21 -3.78 -8.89 -39.00
C LEU A 21 -5.20 -8.84 -39.57
N GLN A 22 -6.11 -8.09 -38.95
CA GLN A 22 -7.47 -7.88 -39.47
C GLN A 22 -7.49 -7.15 -40.80
N GLY A 23 -6.67 -6.11 -40.96
CA GLY A 23 -6.62 -5.29 -42.15
C GLY A 23 -5.84 -5.88 -43.33
N ASN A 24 -5.08 -6.97 -43.12
CA ASN A 24 -4.14 -7.51 -44.12
C ASN A 24 -4.27 -9.03 -44.27
N THR A 25 -5.49 -9.56 -44.28
CA THR A 25 -5.75 -11.01 -44.37
C THR A 25 -5.20 -11.66 -45.64
N GLU A 26 -5.12 -10.92 -46.76
CA GLU A 26 -4.51 -11.41 -48.01
C GLU A 26 -3.00 -11.65 -47.88
N VAL A 27 -2.33 -10.85 -47.05
CA VAL A 27 -0.88 -10.95 -46.77
C VAL A 27 -0.60 -12.04 -45.73
N TYR A 28 -1.52 -12.22 -44.77
CA TYR A 28 -1.41 -13.18 -43.69
C TYR A 28 -2.56 -14.22 -43.69
N PRO A 29 -2.71 -15.02 -44.76
CA PRO A 29 -3.87 -15.89 -44.94
C PRO A 29 -3.89 -17.11 -43.99
N ALA A 30 -2.74 -17.46 -43.40
CA ALA A 30 -2.56 -18.62 -42.54
C ALA A 30 -1.86 -18.26 -41.22
N SER A 31 -2.40 -17.26 -40.51
CA SER A 31 -1.88 -16.88 -39.19
C SER A 31 -1.95 -18.05 -38.20
N PRO A 32 -0.85 -18.42 -37.51
CA PRO A 32 -0.84 -19.56 -36.57
C PRO A 32 -1.77 -19.37 -35.37
N LEU A 33 -1.98 -18.12 -34.96
CA LEU A 33 -2.96 -17.75 -33.95
C LEU A 33 -4.10 -17.01 -34.66
N PRO A 34 -5.35 -17.48 -34.54
CA PRO A 34 -6.50 -16.75 -35.04
C PRO A 34 -6.57 -15.37 -34.41
N VAL A 35 -6.96 -14.37 -35.20
CA VAL A 35 -7.12 -13.00 -34.70
C VAL A 35 -8.12 -12.95 -33.54
N ALA A 36 -9.21 -13.73 -33.62
CA ALA A 36 -10.22 -13.80 -32.56
C ALA A 36 -9.60 -14.24 -31.22
N ASP A 37 -8.77 -15.28 -31.23
CA ASP A 37 -8.08 -15.78 -30.03
C ASP A 37 -7.09 -14.76 -29.47
N LEU A 38 -6.41 -13.99 -30.34
CA LEU A 38 -5.52 -12.92 -29.90
C LEU A 38 -6.29 -11.75 -29.27
N THR A 39 -7.44 -11.38 -29.86
CA THR A 39 -8.34 -10.36 -29.30
C THR A 39 -8.87 -10.80 -27.94
N GLU A 40 -9.31 -12.05 -27.79
CA GLU A 40 -9.79 -12.57 -26.51
C GLU A 40 -8.71 -12.49 -25.42
N LYS A 41 -7.45 -12.79 -25.76
CA LYS A 41 -6.32 -12.64 -24.83
C LYS A 41 -6.06 -11.19 -24.43
N LEU A 42 -6.20 -10.25 -25.37
CA LEU A 42 -6.07 -8.82 -25.09
C LEU A 42 -7.20 -8.34 -24.16
N ASP A 43 -8.44 -8.74 -24.43
CA ASP A 43 -9.60 -8.39 -23.60
C ASP A 43 -9.49 -8.97 -22.19
N ALA A 44 -9.08 -10.23 -22.06
CA ALA A 44 -8.84 -10.88 -20.77
C ALA A 44 -7.77 -10.15 -19.96
N TYR A 45 -6.70 -9.70 -20.62
CA TYR A 45 -5.67 -8.89 -19.99
C TYR A 45 -6.22 -7.55 -19.48
N LEU A 46 -6.96 -6.81 -20.31
CA LEU A 46 -7.55 -5.53 -19.94
C LEU A 46 -8.52 -5.68 -18.76
N ALA A 47 -9.32 -6.75 -18.75
CA ALA A 47 -10.20 -7.08 -17.64
C ALA A 47 -9.42 -7.32 -16.34
N ALA A 48 -8.32 -8.07 -16.40
CA ALA A 48 -7.45 -8.29 -15.24
C ALA A 48 -6.82 -6.98 -14.73
N LYS A 49 -6.39 -6.09 -15.63
CA LYS A 49 -5.81 -4.80 -15.26
C LYS A 49 -6.82 -3.87 -14.57
N ASN A 50 -8.05 -3.87 -15.07
CA ASN A 50 -9.15 -3.13 -14.43
C ASN A 50 -9.48 -3.69 -13.05
N ALA A 51 -9.49 -5.02 -12.89
CA ALA A 51 -9.70 -5.66 -11.59
C ALA A 51 -8.58 -5.34 -10.58
N GLU A 52 -7.31 -5.31 -11.02
CA GLU A 52 -6.18 -4.87 -10.19
C GLU A 52 -6.39 -3.43 -9.69
N THR A 53 -6.74 -2.52 -10.59
CA THR A 53 -6.98 -1.10 -10.27
C THR A 53 -8.12 -0.95 -9.26
N ALA A 54 -9.22 -1.69 -9.44
CA ALA A 54 -10.34 -1.69 -8.51
C ALA A 54 -9.94 -2.23 -7.12
N ALA A 55 -9.15 -3.30 -7.07
CA ALA A 55 -8.65 -3.86 -5.83
C ALA A 55 -7.72 -2.88 -5.09
N GLN A 56 -6.85 -2.17 -5.82
CA GLN A 56 -6.01 -1.12 -5.23
C GLN A 56 -6.86 -0.01 -4.61
N SER A 57 -7.86 0.50 -5.34
CA SER A 57 -8.78 1.52 -4.82
C SER A 57 -9.46 1.07 -3.53
N ALA A 58 -10.01 -0.15 -3.52
CA ALA A 58 -10.68 -0.71 -2.35
C ALA A 58 -9.73 -0.87 -1.14
N TRP A 59 -8.47 -1.22 -1.39
CA TRP A 59 -7.46 -1.30 -0.33
C TRP A 59 -7.14 0.08 0.25
N GLU A 60 -6.95 1.10 -0.60
CA GLU A 60 -6.67 2.48 -0.17
C GLU A 60 -7.83 3.05 0.66
N GLU A 61 -9.06 2.78 0.26
CA GLU A 61 -10.27 3.13 1.01
C GLU A 61 -10.30 2.44 2.38
N ALA A 62 -10.06 1.13 2.43
CA ALA A 62 -10.04 0.35 3.67
C ALA A 62 -8.95 0.84 4.65
N VAL A 63 -7.76 1.16 4.14
CA VAL A 63 -6.67 1.74 4.93
C VAL A 63 -7.06 3.12 5.48
N THR A 64 -7.69 3.95 4.66
CA THR A 64 -8.16 5.28 5.06
C THR A 64 -9.23 5.21 6.15
N ALA A 65 -10.19 4.29 6.01
CA ALA A 65 -11.22 4.03 7.01
C ALA A 65 -10.61 3.56 8.34
N LYS A 66 -9.70 2.57 8.30
CA LYS A 66 -8.98 2.11 9.49
C LYS A 66 -8.23 3.25 10.19
N ARG A 67 -7.51 4.08 9.43
CA ARG A 67 -6.76 5.22 9.98
C ARG A 67 -7.68 6.24 10.65
N THR A 68 -8.86 6.47 10.08
CA THR A 68 -9.86 7.37 10.65
C THR A 68 -10.38 6.85 11.99
N VAL A 69 -10.74 5.56 12.07
CA VAL A 69 -11.17 4.92 13.31
C VAL A 69 -10.06 4.94 14.36
N LEU A 70 -8.83 4.61 13.98
CA LEU A 70 -7.68 4.63 14.90
C LEU A 70 -7.42 6.04 15.47
N ARG A 71 -7.58 7.09 14.66
CA ARG A 71 -7.45 8.48 15.10
C ARG A 71 -8.53 8.82 16.14
N ALA A 72 -9.79 8.53 15.85
CA ALA A 72 -10.89 8.78 16.78
C ALA A 72 -10.70 8.02 18.11
N PHE A 73 -10.28 6.75 18.04
CA PHE A 73 -9.95 5.97 19.23
C PHE A 73 -8.80 6.60 20.04
N SER A 74 -7.74 7.03 19.36
CA SER A 74 -6.59 7.70 19.99
C SER A 74 -6.99 9.02 20.65
N ASP A 75 -7.88 9.79 20.03
CA ASP A 75 -8.39 11.05 20.60
C ASP A 75 -9.26 10.81 21.83
N GLY A 76 -10.06 9.73 21.82
CA GLY A 76 -10.77 9.23 23.01
C GLY A 76 -9.79 8.88 24.13
N MET A 77 -8.78 8.03 23.85
CA MET A 77 -7.77 7.66 24.84
C MET A 77 -7.05 8.88 25.43
N ARG A 78 -6.66 9.86 24.61
CA ARG A 78 -6.03 11.10 25.09
C ARG A 78 -6.94 11.91 26.02
N THR A 79 -8.25 11.87 25.78
CA THR A 79 -9.23 12.55 26.63
C THR A 79 -9.33 11.87 27.98
N GLU A 80 -9.45 10.54 27.98
CA GLU A 80 -9.48 9.74 29.21
C GLU A 80 -8.19 9.89 30.04
N LEU A 81 -7.03 9.84 29.38
CA LEU A 81 -5.74 10.00 30.07
C LEU A 81 -5.60 11.37 30.74
N ARG A 82 -6.01 12.44 30.05
CA ARG A 82 -6.00 13.80 30.61
C ARG A 82 -6.99 13.97 31.76
N TYR A 83 -8.14 13.31 31.69
CA TYR A 83 -9.09 13.26 32.81
C TYR A 83 -8.46 12.54 34.01
N ALA A 84 -7.86 11.37 33.79
CA ALA A 84 -7.22 10.60 34.85
C ALA A 84 -6.09 11.39 35.51
N GLU A 85 -5.19 11.99 34.72
CA GLU A 85 -4.10 12.86 35.17
C GLU A 85 -4.58 13.98 36.08
N ASN A 86 -5.62 14.71 35.66
CA ASN A 86 -6.19 15.80 36.45
C ASN A 86 -6.88 15.30 37.73
N THR A 87 -7.54 14.14 37.67
CA THR A 87 -8.30 13.55 38.79
C THR A 87 -7.37 13.06 39.90
N VAL A 88 -6.24 12.45 39.54
CA VAL A 88 -5.27 11.92 40.51
C VAL A 88 -4.14 12.91 40.82
N HIS A 89 -4.24 14.16 40.35
CA HIS A 89 -3.21 15.19 40.48
C HIS A 89 -1.82 14.70 40.04
N PHE A 90 -1.76 13.97 38.92
CA PHE A 90 -0.52 13.43 38.33
C PHE A 90 0.24 12.43 39.24
N ASP A 91 -0.46 11.78 40.17
CA ASP A 91 0.08 10.67 40.98
C ASP A 91 0.43 9.46 40.11
N ASP A 92 1.74 9.24 39.89
CA ASP A 92 2.29 8.20 39.01
C ASP A 92 1.89 6.78 39.44
N ALA A 93 1.76 6.53 40.75
CA ALA A 93 1.36 5.21 41.26
C ALA A 93 -0.08 4.86 40.86
N LYS A 94 -0.96 5.87 40.81
CA LYS A 94 -2.36 5.69 40.39
C LYS A 94 -2.51 5.63 38.88
N LEU A 95 -1.74 6.41 38.13
CA LEU A 95 -1.74 6.34 36.66
C LEU A 95 -1.25 4.97 36.16
N LYS A 96 -0.27 4.36 36.84
CA LYS A 96 0.24 3.03 36.51
C LYS A 96 -0.83 1.94 36.53
N LEU A 97 -1.92 2.12 37.29
CA LEU A 97 -3.07 1.22 37.28
C LEU A 97 -3.79 1.19 35.91
N LEU A 98 -3.68 2.26 35.13
CA LEU A 98 -4.19 2.37 33.77
C LEU A 98 -3.13 2.00 32.71
N GLY A 99 -1.95 1.52 33.13
CA GLY A 99 -0.81 1.30 32.25
C GLY A 99 -0.19 2.59 31.70
N TRP A 100 -0.49 3.73 32.33
CA TRP A 100 -0.01 5.07 31.96
C TRP A 100 0.88 5.66 33.05
N GLY A 101 1.79 6.58 32.72
CA GLY A 101 2.69 7.20 33.69
C GLY A 101 4.11 7.30 33.17
N ARG A 102 5.03 7.84 33.98
CA ARG A 102 6.44 7.92 33.57
C ARG A 102 6.97 6.50 33.45
N ALA A 103 7.53 6.18 32.28
CA ALA A 103 8.43 5.04 32.14
C ALA A 103 9.59 5.26 33.11
N THR A 104 9.48 4.66 34.29
CA THR A 104 10.58 4.56 35.22
C THR A 104 11.53 3.57 34.55
N LEU A 105 12.80 3.93 34.36
CA LEU A 105 13.82 3.08 33.72
C LEU A 105 14.12 1.79 34.51
N GLU A 106 13.28 1.43 35.47
CA GLU A 106 13.33 0.23 36.27
C GLU A 106 12.37 -0.79 35.64
N GLY A 107 12.75 -1.28 34.46
CA GLY A 107 11.90 -2.20 33.67
C GLY A 107 12.16 -2.24 32.17
N ALA A 108 13.15 -1.52 31.64
CA ALA A 108 13.68 -1.79 30.30
C ALA A 108 14.50 -3.09 30.31
N GLY A 109 13.85 -4.23 30.54
CA GLY A 109 14.54 -5.51 30.72
C GLY A 109 13.64 -6.68 31.10
N ALA A 110 12.53 -6.91 30.40
CA ALA A 110 11.93 -8.24 30.29
C ALA A 110 10.90 -8.28 29.14
N GLY A 111 11.26 -8.92 28.03
CA GLY A 111 10.27 -9.39 27.04
C GLY A 111 10.13 -8.59 25.74
N ALA A 112 11.23 -8.10 25.16
CA ALA A 112 11.28 -8.00 23.70
C ALA A 112 11.95 -9.27 23.20
N GLU A 113 11.15 -10.29 22.89
CA GLU A 113 11.60 -11.32 21.95
C GLU A 113 12.10 -10.59 20.69
N PRO A 114 13.30 -10.91 20.17
CA PRO A 114 13.71 -10.39 18.88
C PRO A 114 12.68 -10.90 17.87
N CYS A 115 12.02 -9.99 17.16
CA CYS A 115 11.24 -10.37 15.99
C CYS A 115 12.20 -11.09 15.02
N ASP A 116 12.08 -12.41 15.00
CA ASP A 116 12.79 -13.32 14.11
C ASP A 116 12.28 -13.07 12.68
N CYS A 117 12.88 -12.10 12.01
CA CYS A 117 12.68 -11.88 10.58
C CYS A 117 13.81 -12.58 9.84
N ALA A 118 13.56 -13.79 9.33
CA ALA A 118 14.39 -14.38 8.28
C ALA A 118 13.54 -15.25 7.34
N PRO A 119 13.97 -15.47 6.08
CA PRO A 119 14.37 -14.46 5.10
C PRO A 119 13.64 -14.71 3.75
N GLY A 120 13.49 -13.68 2.92
CA GLY A 120 13.26 -13.87 1.48
C GLY A 120 12.19 -13.01 0.82
N ARG A 121 12.58 -11.80 0.41
CA ARG A 121 12.65 -11.35 -0.99
C ARG A 121 12.58 -9.83 -1.02
N GLY A 122 13.66 -9.23 -1.52
CA GLY A 122 13.71 -7.81 -1.77
C GLY A 122 12.69 -7.39 -2.81
N ILE A 123 12.01 -6.29 -2.52
CA ILE A 123 11.63 -5.32 -3.53
C ILE A 123 12.02 -3.96 -2.95
N HIS A 124 13.03 -3.36 -3.54
CA HIS A 124 13.39 -1.97 -3.30
C HIS A 124 12.18 -1.09 -3.62
N HIS A 125 11.53 -0.54 -2.59
CA HIS A 125 10.79 0.71 -2.73
C HIS A 125 11.77 1.87 -2.45
N PRO A 126 11.89 2.87 -3.35
CA PRO A 126 12.76 4.00 -3.12
C PRO A 126 12.30 4.81 -1.91
N ALA A 127 13.29 5.33 -1.18
CA ALA A 127 13.16 6.08 0.05
C ALA A 127 12.08 7.17 0.00
N LEU A 128 11.10 7.09 0.90
CA LEU A 128 10.39 8.27 1.37
C LEU A 128 11.23 8.85 2.52
N GLU A 129 12.16 9.71 2.14
CA GLU A 129 12.92 10.57 3.05
C GLU A 129 11.96 11.50 3.78
N GLY A 130 11.42 11.00 4.90
CA GLY A 130 10.64 11.77 5.86
C GLY A 130 11.56 12.63 6.72
N SER A 131 12.05 13.74 6.15
CA SER A 131 12.68 14.80 6.92
C SER A 131 11.63 15.49 7.79
N ASN A 132 11.48 15.08 9.04
CA ASN A 132 10.68 15.82 10.02
C ASN A 132 11.52 16.93 10.67
N GLY A 133 12.02 17.86 9.84
CA GLY A 133 12.67 19.10 10.25
C GLY A 133 11.64 20.21 10.36
N TRP A 134 10.98 20.32 11.51
CA TRP A 134 10.07 21.42 11.81
C TRP A 134 10.80 22.77 11.72
N ARG A 135 10.38 23.66 10.81
CA ARG A 135 10.42 25.13 11.00
C ARG A 135 9.27 25.80 10.26
N ARG A 136 8.54 26.66 10.97
CA ARG A 136 7.73 27.72 10.39
C ARG A 136 8.01 29.02 11.15
N VAL A 137 8.75 29.93 10.52
CA VAL A 137 8.80 31.40 10.70
C VAL A 137 9.34 31.92 9.36
N GLY A 138 8.77 32.87 8.64
CA GLY A 138 7.63 33.75 8.83
C GLY A 138 7.17 34.28 7.46
N LEU A 139 6.25 35.24 7.49
CA LEU A 139 5.62 35.93 6.36
C LEU A 139 6.61 36.51 5.33
#